data_AF-A0A078A6C1-F1
#
_entry.id   AF-A0A078A6C1-F1
#
_cell.length_a   1.000
_cell.length_b   1.000
_cell.length_c   1.000
_cell.angle_alpha   90.00
_cell.angle_beta   90.00
_cell.angle_gamma   90.00
#
_symmetry.space_group_name_H-M   'P 1'
#
loop_
_entity.id
_entity.type
_entity.pdbx_description
1 polymer ?
#
loop_
_entity_poly.entity_id
_entity_poly.type
_entity_poly.pdbx_seq_one_letter_code
_entity_poly.pdbx_strand_id
1 'polypeptide(L)'
;MEKKVSLKSLSKFALSNVALFLPIKTAFQVRQVNKTFDEAVYIGINCLYYDIQDQAARFEYIMETQFDSDTRSEHKTLRANELLINQVLQQSIQNAGQGDNLFKNFKELSYLKKPNHLIEKPIIAVLILLNKCPKIKAEVDFMKKEDIDEIWVKIRDNLKNKQFLNQLKEFDIRTISDPQIKQIQSLFANDPWMTVSWIRRESVFALNLFIWVAKIIEYIQVAAKLSKLGVKVIEEKRDQCLKIKSDLDKIKEMKEIFMKIKDPQHQTEKKSLKNGHKKSKSISQDAANSSKTPKN
;
A
#
# COMPACT_ATOMS: atom_id res chain seq x y z
N MET A 1 -21.75 4.71 -36.41
CA MET A 1 -20.58 4.08 -37.09
C MET A 1 -19.37 4.19 -36.18
N GLU A 2 -18.98 3.09 -35.54
CA GLU A 2 -17.76 3.06 -34.71
C GLU A 2 -16.52 2.92 -35.61
N LYS A 3 -15.61 3.90 -35.56
CA LYS A 3 -14.32 3.80 -36.26
C LYS A 3 -13.48 2.73 -35.56
N LYS A 4 -13.28 1.58 -36.20
CA LYS A 4 -12.30 0.58 -35.76
C LYS A 4 -10.90 1.19 -35.79
N VAL A 5 -10.35 1.45 -34.60
CA VAL A 5 -8.95 1.86 -34.45
C VAL A 5 -8.05 0.69 -34.85
N SER A 6 -7.15 0.91 -35.81
CA SER A 6 -6.23 -0.15 -36.25
C SER A 6 -5.15 -0.41 -35.20
N LEU A 7 -4.66 -1.65 -35.11
CA LEU A 7 -3.52 -2.01 -34.26
C LEU A 7 -2.28 -1.15 -34.57
N LYS A 8 -2.07 -0.80 -35.85
CA LYS A 8 -0.99 0.08 -36.31
C LYS A 8 -1.09 1.50 -35.73
N SER A 9 -2.31 2.05 -35.64
CA SER A 9 -2.53 3.39 -35.05
C SER A 9 -2.36 3.39 -33.53
N LEU A 10 -2.81 2.34 -32.84
CA LEU A 10 -2.53 2.14 -31.40
C LEU A 10 -1.03 2.00 -31.11
N SER A 11 -0.32 1.27 -31.99
CA SER A 11 1.12 1.08 -31.88
C SER A 11 1.90 2.39 -32.03
N LYS A 12 1.57 3.20 -33.05
CA LYS A 12 2.15 4.55 -33.22
C LYS A 12 1.86 5.46 -32.04
N PHE A 13 0.65 5.40 -31.48
CA PHE A 13 0.25 6.22 -30.34
C PHE A 13 1.04 5.85 -29.07
N ALA A 14 1.12 4.56 -28.73
CA ALA A 14 1.86 4.11 -27.56
C ALA A 14 3.39 4.29 -27.69
N LEU A 15 3.96 4.06 -28.89
CA LEU A 15 5.38 4.39 -29.16
C LEU A 15 5.66 5.87 -29.02
N SER A 16 4.75 6.74 -29.47
CA SER A 16 4.90 8.18 -29.32
C SER A 16 4.84 8.59 -27.85
N ASN A 17 3.98 7.98 -27.04
CA ASN A 17 3.90 8.26 -25.60
C ASN A 17 5.12 7.72 -24.82
N VAL A 18 5.59 6.50 -25.10
CA VAL A 18 6.79 5.94 -24.44
C VAL A 18 8.05 6.74 -24.80
N ALA A 19 8.15 7.21 -26.05
CA ALA A 19 9.27 8.05 -26.50
C ALA A 19 9.32 9.43 -25.83
N LEU A 20 8.21 9.94 -25.28
CA LEU A 20 8.20 11.22 -24.53
C LEU A 20 8.92 11.13 -23.18
N PHE A 21 9.08 9.93 -22.64
CA PHE A 21 9.72 9.70 -21.34
C PHE A 21 11.16 9.18 -21.45
N LEU A 22 11.66 8.99 -22.67
CA LEU A 22 13.00 8.49 -22.92
C LEU A 22 13.94 9.62 -23.34
N PRO A 23 15.23 9.60 -22.93
CA PRO A 23 16.26 10.44 -23.52
C PRO A 23 16.26 10.29 -25.05
N ILE A 24 16.47 11.39 -25.79
CA ILE A 24 16.31 11.46 -27.26
C ILE A 24 17.06 10.33 -27.99
N LYS A 25 18.27 9.97 -27.54
CA LYS A 25 19.08 8.87 -28.09
C LYS A 25 18.37 7.52 -27.99
N THR A 26 17.71 7.26 -26.87
CA THR A 26 17.02 6.00 -26.55
C THR A 26 15.66 5.93 -27.24
N ALA A 27 14.95 7.06 -27.33
CA ALA A 27 13.74 7.20 -28.13
C ALA A 27 13.99 6.91 -29.63
N PHE A 28 15.17 7.30 -30.14
CA PHE A 28 15.59 7.00 -31.51
C PHE A 28 15.85 5.50 -31.73
N GLN A 29 16.50 4.83 -30.78
CA GLN A 29 16.73 3.38 -30.85
C GLN A 29 15.42 2.60 -30.87
N VAL A 30 14.44 2.97 -30.02
CA VAL A 30 13.10 2.35 -29.99
C VAL A 30 12.34 2.58 -31.31
N ARG A 31 12.52 3.73 -31.98
CA ARG A 31 11.91 4.02 -33.30
C ARG A 31 12.57 3.29 -34.47
N GLN A 32 13.86 2.93 -34.36
CA GLN A 32 14.57 2.25 -35.44
C GLN A 32 14.38 0.73 -35.44
N VAL A 33 13.88 0.13 -34.36
CA VAL A 33 13.64 -1.31 -34.34
C VAL A 33 12.37 -1.64 -35.13
N ASN A 34 12.55 -2.30 -36.28
CA ASN A 34 11.49 -2.76 -37.18
C ASN A 34 10.76 -4.00 -36.60
N LYS A 35 10.39 -3.92 -35.33
CA LYS A 35 9.91 -5.04 -34.51
C LYS A 35 8.43 -4.91 -34.17
N THR A 36 7.84 -6.02 -33.74
CA THR A 36 6.44 -6.05 -33.31
C THR A 36 6.21 -5.09 -32.15
N PHE A 37 4.99 -4.55 -32.01
CA PHE A 37 4.64 -3.57 -30.98
C PHE A 37 5.08 -4.00 -29.57
N ASP A 38 4.90 -5.27 -29.25
CA ASP A 38 5.23 -5.86 -27.96
C ASP A 38 6.74 -5.86 -27.66
N GLU A 39 7.59 -5.98 -28.68
CA GLU A 39 9.05 -5.89 -28.54
C GLU A 39 9.53 -4.45 -28.40
N ALA A 40 8.94 -3.50 -29.13
CA ALA A 40 9.33 -2.10 -29.04
C ALA A 40 8.93 -1.48 -27.67
N VAL A 41 7.76 -1.84 -27.15
CA VAL A 41 7.33 -1.50 -25.78
C VAL A 41 8.25 -2.14 -24.74
N TYR A 42 8.65 -3.41 -24.94
CA TYR A 42 9.58 -4.09 -24.04
C TYR A 42 10.96 -3.42 -23.98
N ILE A 43 11.52 -3.04 -25.14
CA ILE A 43 12.78 -2.31 -25.21
C ILE A 43 12.64 -0.96 -24.49
N GLY A 44 11.55 -0.21 -24.73
CA GLY A 44 11.29 1.08 -24.06
C GLY A 44 11.20 0.95 -22.53
N ILE A 45 10.50 -0.08 -22.03
CA ILE A 45 10.40 -0.38 -20.59
C ILE A 45 11.77 -0.71 -19.99
N ASN A 46 12.57 -1.54 -20.66
CA ASN A 46 13.91 -1.88 -20.17
C ASN A 46 14.83 -0.65 -20.15
N CYS A 47 14.75 0.20 -21.17
CA CYS A 47 15.48 1.45 -21.20
C CYS A 47 15.11 2.40 -20.05
N LEU A 48 13.81 2.54 -19.74
CA LEU A 48 13.34 3.29 -18.58
C LEU A 48 13.83 2.67 -17.27
N TYR A 49 13.79 1.34 -17.16
CA TYR A 49 14.27 0.62 -15.98
C TYR A 49 15.76 0.88 -15.71
N TYR A 50 16.61 0.80 -16.74
CA TYR A 50 18.04 1.08 -16.61
C TYR A 50 18.32 2.54 -16.28
N ASP A 51 17.59 3.49 -16.88
CA ASP A 51 17.73 4.92 -16.58
C ASP A 51 17.34 5.22 -15.12
N ILE A 52 16.27 4.60 -14.62
CA ILE A 52 15.86 4.70 -13.21
C ILE A 52 16.91 4.12 -12.26
N GLN A 53 17.48 2.95 -12.58
CA GLN A 53 18.55 2.36 -11.77
C GLN A 53 19.82 3.23 -11.76
N ASP A 54 20.21 3.77 -12.92
CA ASP A 54 21.35 4.68 -13.04
C ASP A 54 21.11 5.97 -12.24
N GLN A 55 19.92 6.57 -12.34
CA GLN A 55 19.55 7.73 -11.52
C GLN A 55 19.60 7.41 -10.02
N ALA A 56 19.04 6.27 -9.58
CA ALA A 56 19.10 5.84 -8.18
C ALA A 56 20.54 5.64 -7.68
N ALA A 57 21.40 5.00 -8.48
CA ALA A 57 22.81 4.80 -8.15
C ALA A 57 23.58 6.13 -8.07
N ARG A 58 23.32 7.06 -8.99
CA ARG A 58 23.89 8.42 -8.94
C ARG A 58 23.42 9.18 -7.72
N PHE A 59 22.17 9.03 -7.30
CA PHE A 59 21.67 9.64 -6.07
C PHE A 59 22.36 9.06 -4.83
N GLU A 60 22.52 7.73 -4.74
CA GLU A 60 23.27 7.13 -3.63
C GLU A 60 24.73 7.60 -3.62
N TYR A 61 25.37 7.69 -4.79
CA TYR A 61 26.72 8.25 -4.90
C TYR A 61 26.81 9.72 -4.46
N ILE A 62 25.87 10.58 -4.87
CA ILE A 62 25.82 11.99 -4.43
C ILE A 62 25.63 12.06 -2.92
N MET A 63 24.71 11.25 -2.37
CA MET A 63 24.50 11.14 -0.92
C MET A 63 25.77 10.70 -0.18
N GLU A 64 26.56 9.81 -0.76
CA GLU A 64 27.80 9.32 -0.16
C GLU A 64 28.98 10.28 -0.30
N THR A 65 29.05 11.08 -1.36
CA THR A 65 30.23 11.86 -1.69
C THR A 65 30.11 13.35 -1.43
N GLN A 66 28.90 13.92 -1.53
CA GLN A 66 28.70 15.37 -1.42
C GLN A 66 28.20 15.82 -0.05
N PHE A 67 27.70 14.89 0.77
CA PHE A 67 27.22 15.20 2.10
C PHE A 67 28.24 14.79 3.16
N ASP A 68 28.34 15.62 4.21
CA ASP A 68 29.21 15.35 5.34
C ASP A 68 28.84 14.04 6.07
N SER A 69 29.74 13.61 6.95
CA SER A 69 29.55 12.46 7.85
C SER A 69 28.19 12.48 8.56
N ASP A 70 27.80 13.66 9.05
CA ASP A 70 26.67 13.81 9.96
C ASP A 70 25.35 13.70 9.21
N THR A 71 25.24 14.33 8.04
CA THR A 71 24.08 14.22 7.14
C THR A 71 23.89 12.79 6.63
N ARG A 72 24.98 12.07 6.35
CA ARG A 72 24.91 10.64 5.98
C ARG A 72 24.39 9.78 7.14
N SER A 73 24.80 10.08 8.37
CA SER A 73 24.31 9.42 9.58
C SER A 73 22.82 9.70 9.82
N GLU A 74 22.37 10.95 9.62
CA GLU A 74 20.96 11.32 9.72
C GLU A 74 20.10 10.60 8.67
N HIS A 75 20.55 10.52 7.41
CA HIS A 75 19.83 9.78 6.37
C HIS A 75 19.77 8.26 6.64
N LYS A 76 20.84 7.66 7.16
CA LYS A 76 20.83 6.24 7.61
C LYS A 76 19.81 6.04 8.74
N THR A 77 19.76 6.97 9.68
CA THR A 77 18.78 6.97 10.77
C THR A 77 17.35 7.07 10.23
N LEU A 78 17.10 7.94 9.25
CA LEU A 78 15.79 8.07 8.60
C LEU A 78 15.34 6.77 7.94
N ARG A 79 16.21 6.12 7.13
CA ARG A 79 15.90 4.82 6.51
C ARG A 79 15.66 3.73 7.55
N ALA A 80 16.46 3.69 8.62
CA ALA A 80 16.29 2.72 9.70
C ALA A 80 14.94 2.90 10.42
N ASN A 81 14.54 4.15 10.66
CA ASN A 81 13.25 4.47 11.26
C ASN A 81 12.08 4.11 10.34
N GLU A 82 12.16 4.41 9.04
CA GLU A 82 11.13 4.02 8.06
C GLU A 82 10.95 2.48 8.03
N LEU A 83 12.05 1.73 7.99
CA LEU A 83 12.01 0.27 7.99
C LEU A 83 11.44 -0.27 9.30
N LEU A 84 11.82 0.30 10.44
CA LEU A 84 11.32 -0.11 11.75
C LEU A 84 9.83 0.21 11.93
N ILE A 85 9.35 1.38 11.47
CA ILE A 85 7.92 1.75 11.49
C ILE A 85 7.12 0.69 10.73
N ASN A 86 7.57 0.37 9.52
CA ASN A 86 6.92 -0.65 8.68
C ASN A 86 7.00 -2.04 9.32
N GLN A 87 8.13 -2.41 9.92
CA GLN A 87 8.30 -3.70 10.58
C GLN A 87 7.42 -3.84 11.83
N VAL A 88 7.38 -2.83 12.71
CA VAL A 88 6.53 -2.82 13.92
C VAL A 88 5.05 -2.89 13.54
N LEU A 89 4.67 -2.17 12.49
CA LEU A 89 3.31 -2.23 11.95
C LEU A 89 2.99 -3.63 11.41
N GLN A 90 3.86 -4.20 10.57
CA GLN A 90 3.68 -5.54 10.01
C GLN A 90 3.68 -6.62 11.09
N GLN A 91 4.54 -6.56 12.09
CA GLN A 91 4.53 -7.48 13.23
C GLN A 91 3.23 -7.36 14.02
N SER A 92 2.76 -6.14 14.27
CA SER A 92 1.48 -5.91 14.95
C SER A 92 0.30 -6.49 14.15
N ILE A 93 0.34 -6.38 12.81
CA ILE A 93 -0.66 -6.96 11.91
C ILE A 93 -0.55 -8.48 11.82
N GLN A 94 0.66 -9.04 11.70
CA GLN A 94 0.89 -10.49 11.60
C GLN A 94 0.50 -11.19 12.90
N ASN A 95 0.89 -10.62 14.04
CA ASN A 95 0.41 -11.05 15.35
C ASN A 95 -1.12 -10.93 15.48
N ALA A 96 -1.76 -10.05 14.71
CA ALA A 96 -3.21 -9.95 14.63
C ALA A 96 -3.89 -10.92 13.67
N GLY A 97 -3.19 -11.34 12.61
CA GLY A 97 -3.70 -12.26 11.60
C GLY A 97 -3.46 -13.73 11.92
N GLN A 98 -2.40 -14.06 12.68
CA GLN A 98 -2.02 -15.44 13.00
C GLN A 98 -2.62 -15.97 14.31
N GLY A 99 -3.39 -15.17 15.04
CA GLY A 99 -4.12 -15.65 16.21
C GLY A 99 -5.34 -14.80 16.52
N ASP A 100 -6.45 -15.47 16.85
CA ASP A 100 -7.67 -14.85 17.39
C ASP A 100 -7.39 -13.91 18.59
N ASN A 101 -6.21 -14.01 19.21
CA ASN A 101 -5.80 -13.28 20.39
C ASN A 101 -5.65 -11.76 20.23
N LEU A 102 -5.22 -11.21 19.09
CA LEU A 102 -5.07 -9.74 18.98
C LEU A 102 -6.41 -9.06 18.67
N PHE A 103 -7.26 -9.67 17.85
CA PHE A 103 -8.66 -9.23 17.72
C PHE A 103 -9.41 -9.38 19.04
N LYS A 104 -9.12 -10.43 19.82
CA LYS A 104 -9.62 -10.57 21.19
C LYS A 104 -9.15 -9.43 22.09
N ASN A 105 -7.87 -9.07 22.07
CA ASN A 105 -7.34 -7.90 22.80
C ASN A 105 -7.96 -6.57 22.31
N PHE A 106 -8.19 -6.41 21.00
CA PHE A 106 -8.87 -5.23 20.44
C PHE A 106 -10.33 -5.15 20.90
N LYS A 107 -11.02 -6.28 20.89
CA LYS A 107 -12.41 -6.40 21.34
C LYS A 107 -12.49 -6.13 22.84
N GLU A 108 -11.56 -6.68 23.63
CA GLU A 108 -11.43 -6.44 25.08
C GLU A 108 -11.20 -4.94 25.38
N LEU A 109 -10.31 -4.28 24.64
CA LEU A 109 -10.12 -2.82 24.74
C LEU A 109 -11.41 -2.06 24.42
N SER A 110 -12.17 -2.50 23.41
CA SER A 110 -13.46 -1.88 23.07
C SER A 110 -14.54 -2.08 24.15
N TYR A 111 -14.38 -3.07 25.03
CA TYR A 111 -15.28 -3.33 26.16
C TYR A 111 -14.86 -2.61 27.45
N LEU A 112 -13.65 -2.06 27.52
CA LEU A 112 -13.24 -1.26 28.66
C LEU A 112 -14.12 -0.02 28.78
N LYS A 113 -14.83 0.09 29.90
CA LYS A 113 -15.63 1.28 30.23
C LYS A 113 -14.73 2.52 30.22
N LYS A 114 -13.53 2.40 30.80
CA LYS A 114 -12.50 3.45 30.82
C LYS A 114 -11.09 2.81 30.84
N PRO A 115 -10.28 2.97 29.79
CA PRO A 115 -8.89 2.50 29.79
C PRO A 115 -8.02 3.36 30.72
N ASN A 116 -6.90 2.80 31.15
CA ASN A 116 -5.85 3.57 31.81
C ASN A 116 -5.24 4.59 30.81
N HIS A 117 -4.79 5.75 31.28
CA HIS A 117 -4.17 6.79 30.46
C HIS A 117 -2.96 6.26 29.67
N LEU A 118 -2.22 5.28 30.23
CA LEU A 118 -1.11 4.57 29.57
C LEU A 118 -1.54 3.80 28.30
N ILE A 119 -2.81 3.42 28.21
CA ILE A 119 -3.42 2.79 27.03
C ILE A 119 -4.08 3.84 26.14
N GLU A 120 -4.76 4.80 26.77
CA GLU A 120 -5.55 5.82 26.09
C GLU A 120 -4.71 6.78 25.25
N LYS A 121 -3.63 7.33 25.83
CA LYS A 121 -2.79 8.35 25.17
C LYS A 121 -2.15 7.85 23.87
N PRO A 122 -1.58 6.62 23.79
CA PRO A 122 -1.12 6.07 22.51
C PRO A 122 -2.21 5.99 21.44
N ILE A 123 -3.44 5.60 21.82
CA ILE A 123 -4.55 5.50 20.86
C ILE A 123 -5.00 6.89 20.40
N ILE A 124 -5.09 7.86 21.32
CA ILE A 124 -5.37 9.26 21.00
C ILE A 124 -4.33 9.80 20.02
N ALA A 125 -3.04 9.57 20.28
CA ALA A 125 -1.96 10.02 19.41
C ALA A 125 -2.09 9.47 17.98
N VAL A 126 -2.42 8.19 17.84
CA VAL A 126 -2.70 7.59 16.53
C VAL A 126 -3.87 8.27 15.83
N LEU A 127 -4.94 8.59 16.54
CA LEU A 127 -6.11 9.25 15.95
C LEU A 127 -5.85 10.71 15.59
N ILE A 128 -4.96 11.39 16.32
CA ILE A 128 -4.45 12.71 15.94
C ILE A 128 -3.72 12.58 14.60
N LEU A 129 -2.81 11.60 14.46
CA LEU A 129 -2.10 11.35 13.20
C LEU A 129 -3.04 11.04 12.04
N LEU A 130 -4.09 10.25 12.27
CA LEU A 130 -5.11 9.92 11.26
C LEU A 130 -6.08 11.07 10.95
N ASN A 131 -5.97 12.22 11.62
CA ASN A 131 -6.91 13.34 11.54
C ASN A 131 -8.37 12.91 11.80
N LYS A 132 -8.54 11.94 12.71
CA LYS A 132 -9.85 11.39 13.15
C LYS A 132 -10.20 11.81 14.57
N CYS A 133 -9.23 12.34 15.32
CA CYS A 133 -9.48 12.85 16.65
C CYS A 133 -10.28 14.18 16.57
N PRO A 134 -11.32 14.39 17.39
CA PRO A 134 -11.90 15.71 17.58
C PRO A 134 -10.81 16.71 17.96
N LYS A 135 -10.98 18.00 17.61
CA LYS A 135 -10.03 19.05 18.04
C LYS A 135 -9.95 19.06 19.57
N ILE A 136 -8.93 18.41 20.10
CA ILE A 136 -8.58 18.42 21.52
C ILE A 136 -8.26 19.88 21.85
N LYS A 137 -8.97 20.45 22.83
CA LYS A 137 -8.64 21.79 23.35
C LYS A 137 -7.18 21.74 23.81
N ALA A 138 -6.42 22.82 23.59
CA ALA A 138 -4.95 22.84 23.59
C ALA A 138 -4.24 22.34 24.85
N GLU A 139 -4.96 21.99 25.92
CA GLU A 139 -4.42 21.43 27.16
C GLU A 139 -5.10 20.09 27.46
N VAL A 140 -4.40 18.99 27.15
CA VAL A 140 -4.93 17.63 27.33
C VAL A 140 -5.06 17.26 28.81
N ASP A 141 -4.19 17.81 29.65
CA ASP A 141 -4.19 17.57 31.09
C ASP A 141 -5.40 18.21 31.82
N PHE A 142 -6.11 19.13 31.16
CA PHE A 142 -7.32 19.78 31.66
C PHE A 142 -8.57 19.41 30.89
N MET A 143 -8.54 18.31 30.12
CA MET A 143 -9.77 17.83 29.50
C MET A 143 -10.78 17.46 30.59
N LYS A 144 -11.98 18.04 30.46
CA LYS A 144 -13.08 17.66 31.32
C LYS A 144 -13.37 16.18 31.10
N LYS A 145 -13.81 15.50 32.15
CA LYS A 145 -14.13 14.07 32.10
C LYS A 145 -15.09 13.74 30.94
N GLU A 146 -16.03 14.63 30.66
CA GLU A 146 -17.01 14.49 29.60
C GLU A 146 -16.38 14.53 28.20
N ASP A 147 -15.37 15.37 27.98
CA ASP A 147 -14.64 15.47 26.71
C ASP A 147 -13.86 14.16 26.46
N ILE A 148 -13.25 13.59 27.51
CA ILE A 148 -12.55 12.29 27.45
C ILE A 148 -13.51 11.15 27.14
N ASP A 149 -14.67 11.11 27.80
CA ASP A 149 -15.67 10.07 27.58
C ASP A 149 -16.22 10.12 26.13
N GLU A 150 -16.46 11.32 25.58
CA GLU A 150 -16.88 11.49 24.19
C GLU A 150 -15.81 11.02 23.19
N ILE A 151 -14.54 11.39 23.45
CA ILE A 151 -13.40 10.91 22.67
C ILE A 151 -13.38 9.39 22.74
N TRP A 152 -13.43 8.78 23.93
CA TRP A 152 -13.36 7.34 24.09
C TRP A 152 -14.47 6.59 23.35
N VAL A 153 -15.70 7.12 23.33
CA VAL A 153 -16.79 6.54 22.52
C VAL A 153 -16.42 6.53 21.03
N LYS A 154 -15.90 7.65 20.50
CA LYS A 154 -15.42 7.73 19.12
C LYS A 154 -14.24 6.79 18.85
N ILE A 155 -13.30 6.68 19.79
CA ILE A 155 -12.19 5.74 19.72
C ILE A 155 -12.73 4.32 19.60
N ARG A 156 -13.61 3.92 20.52
CA ARG A 156 -14.20 2.59 20.58
C ARG A 156 -14.90 2.21 19.28
N ASP A 157 -15.65 3.13 18.69
CA ASP A 157 -16.36 2.87 17.44
C ASP A 157 -15.42 2.77 16.24
N ASN A 158 -14.31 3.51 16.23
CA ASN A 158 -13.24 3.31 15.25
C ASN A 158 -12.51 1.98 15.45
N LEU A 159 -12.20 1.59 16.69
CA LEU A 159 -11.48 0.35 17.00
C LEU A 159 -12.28 -0.92 16.68
N LYS A 160 -13.63 -0.87 16.75
CA LYS A 160 -14.50 -2.00 16.34
C LYS A 160 -14.42 -2.27 14.83
N ASN A 161 -14.02 -1.28 14.04
CA ASN A 161 -14.03 -1.37 12.60
C ASN A 161 -12.68 -1.90 12.09
N LYS A 162 -12.71 -2.95 11.26
CA LYS A 162 -11.51 -3.46 10.55
C LYS A 162 -10.81 -2.37 9.73
N GLN A 163 -11.53 -1.29 9.40
CA GLN A 163 -10.98 -0.11 8.74
C GLN A 163 -9.87 0.57 9.54
N PHE A 164 -9.85 0.53 10.88
CA PHE A 164 -8.78 1.17 11.64
C PHE A 164 -7.40 0.56 11.34
N LEU A 165 -7.30 -0.78 11.31
CA LEU A 165 -6.06 -1.46 10.95
C LEU A 165 -5.67 -1.23 9.48
N ASN A 166 -6.66 -1.14 8.58
CA ASN A 166 -6.39 -0.81 7.18
C ASN A 166 -5.92 0.64 7.02
N GLN A 167 -6.47 1.58 7.77
CA GLN A 167 -6.01 2.97 7.80
C GLN A 167 -4.58 3.08 8.31
N LEU A 168 -4.18 2.28 9.31
CA LEU A 168 -2.78 2.22 9.74
C LEU A 168 -1.85 1.62 8.68
N LYS A 169 -2.31 0.64 7.90
CA LYS A 169 -1.56 0.07 6.76
C LYS A 169 -1.38 1.06 5.63
N GLU A 170 -2.42 1.84 5.35
CA GLU A 170 -2.46 2.83 4.26
C GLU A 170 -1.96 4.22 4.72
N PHE A 171 -1.43 4.31 5.94
CA PHE A 171 -1.02 5.58 6.53
C PHE A 171 0.17 6.20 5.80
N ASP A 172 -0.02 7.42 5.30
CA ASP A 172 1.04 8.22 4.67
C ASP A 172 1.61 9.26 5.65
N ILE A 173 2.82 9.01 6.14
CA ILE A 173 3.56 9.87 7.07
C ILE A 173 3.74 11.29 6.51
N ARG A 174 3.79 11.47 5.19
CA ARG A 174 4.04 12.77 4.55
C ARG A 174 2.86 13.74 4.65
N THR A 175 1.68 13.21 4.98
CA THR A 175 0.46 14.00 5.14
C THR A 175 0.34 14.66 6.52
N ILE A 176 1.25 14.34 7.45
CA ILE A 176 1.19 14.85 8.82
C ILE A 176 1.64 16.32 8.85
N SER A 177 0.83 17.14 9.53
CA SER A 177 1.08 18.56 9.73
C SER A 177 1.83 18.85 11.05
N ASP A 178 2.63 19.92 11.09
CA ASP A 178 3.33 20.37 12.30
C ASP A 178 2.43 20.55 13.53
N PRO A 179 1.18 21.07 13.41
CA PRO A 179 0.26 21.14 14.55
C PRO A 179 -0.07 19.78 15.17
N GLN A 180 -0.24 18.73 14.36
CA GLN A 180 -0.50 17.38 14.87
C GLN A 180 0.71 16.87 15.67
N ILE A 181 1.93 17.11 15.19
CA ILE A 181 3.15 16.71 15.90
C ILE A 181 3.29 17.43 17.23
N LYS A 182 3.10 18.75 17.25
CA LYS A 182 3.13 19.53 18.50
C LYS A 182 2.09 19.04 19.50
N GLN A 183 0.88 18.74 19.02
CA GLN A 183 -0.21 18.22 19.85
C GLN A 183 0.14 16.86 20.47
N ILE A 184 0.75 15.96 19.70
CA ILE A 184 1.18 14.65 20.22
C ILE A 184 2.35 14.79 21.19
N GLN A 185 3.31 15.68 20.91
CA GLN A 185 4.40 15.96 21.84
C GLN A 185 3.86 16.50 23.17
N SER A 186 2.92 17.43 23.15
CA SER A 186 2.27 17.94 24.36
C SER A 186 1.48 16.86 25.12
N LEU A 187 0.88 15.90 24.41
CA LEU A 187 0.12 14.79 25.02
C LEU A 187 0.99 13.93 25.95
N PHE A 188 2.27 13.76 25.61
CA PHE A 188 3.22 12.94 26.36
C PHE A 188 4.18 13.75 27.25
N ALA A 189 4.39 15.04 26.98
CA ALA A 189 5.41 15.85 27.66
C ALA A 189 5.24 15.92 29.19
N ASN A 190 3.99 15.94 29.67
CA ASN A 190 3.69 16.13 31.09
C ASN A 190 3.47 14.81 31.85
N ASP A 191 3.72 13.66 31.22
CA ASP A 191 3.40 12.35 31.78
C ASP A 191 4.66 11.52 32.05
N PRO A 192 5.19 11.53 33.29
CA PRO A 192 6.41 10.81 33.61
C PRO A 192 6.26 9.29 33.54
N TRP A 193 5.02 8.78 33.49
CA TRP A 193 4.74 7.34 33.40
C TRP A 193 4.62 6.85 31.95
N MET A 194 4.63 7.73 30.96
CA MET A 194 4.63 7.37 29.53
C MET A 194 5.99 6.84 29.05
N THR A 195 6.43 5.74 29.67
CA THR A 195 7.64 5.00 29.31
C THR A 195 7.30 3.63 28.76
N VAL A 196 8.20 3.07 27.95
CA VAL A 196 8.07 1.73 27.36
C VAL A 196 7.77 0.67 28.43
N SER A 197 8.42 0.76 29.60
CA SER A 197 8.27 -0.22 30.68
C SER A 197 6.88 -0.20 31.32
N TRP A 198 6.31 0.99 31.56
CA TRP A 198 4.98 1.14 32.17
C TRP A 198 3.88 0.74 31.19
N ILE A 199 3.95 1.23 29.94
CA ILE A 199 2.92 0.92 28.93
C ILE A 199 2.91 -0.59 28.63
N ARG A 200 4.08 -1.25 28.57
CA ARG A 200 4.17 -2.71 28.37
C ARG A 200 3.40 -3.52 29.41
N ARG A 201 3.45 -3.09 30.68
CA ARG A 201 2.76 -3.77 31.79
C ARG A 201 1.24 -3.71 31.63
N GLU A 202 0.74 -2.59 31.13
CA GLU A 202 -0.69 -2.37 30.94
C GLU A 202 -1.22 -3.00 29.65
N SER A 203 -0.50 -2.82 28.53
CA SER A 203 -0.92 -3.32 27.23
C SER A 203 0.23 -3.35 26.23
N VAL A 204 0.56 -4.55 25.75
CA VAL A 204 1.49 -4.75 24.62
C VAL A 204 0.99 -4.04 23.35
N PHE A 205 -0.33 -3.97 23.16
CA PHE A 205 -0.91 -3.26 22.03
C PHE A 205 -0.67 -1.75 22.11
N ALA A 206 -0.98 -1.14 23.26
CA ALA A 206 -0.74 0.29 23.46
C ALA A 206 0.76 0.62 23.34
N LEU A 207 1.63 -0.29 23.78
CA LEU A 207 3.07 -0.14 23.61
C LEU A 207 3.46 -0.08 22.13
N ASN A 208 2.94 -0.97 21.30
CA ASN A 208 3.25 -0.97 19.87
C ASN A 208 2.78 0.32 19.19
N LEU A 209 1.59 0.82 19.56
CA LEU A 209 1.13 2.13 19.09
C LEU A 209 2.02 3.27 19.56
N PHE A 210 2.45 3.25 20.82
CA PHE A 210 3.35 4.25 21.38
C PHE A 210 4.69 4.29 20.64
N ILE A 211 5.31 3.13 20.41
CA ILE A 211 6.56 3.01 19.65
C ILE A 211 6.36 3.51 18.21
N TRP A 212 5.25 3.13 17.56
CA TRP A 212 4.93 3.55 16.20
C TRP A 212 4.80 5.08 16.09
N VAL A 213 4.06 5.71 17.00
CA VAL A 213 3.92 7.17 17.08
C VAL A 213 5.27 7.85 17.33
N ALA A 214 6.05 7.35 18.29
CA ALA A 214 7.36 7.93 18.62
C ALA A 214 8.30 7.91 17.40
N LYS A 215 8.31 6.81 16.64
CA LYS A 215 9.13 6.68 15.43
C LYS A 215 8.67 7.57 14.29
N ILE A 216 7.37 7.82 14.15
CA ILE A 216 6.84 8.81 13.19
C ILE A 216 7.31 10.22 13.53
N ILE A 217 7.26 10.61 14.81
CA ILE A 217 7.75 11.93 15.25
C ILE A 217 9.24 12.06 14.97
N GLU A 218 10.03 11.05 15.31
CA GLU A 218 11.48 11.02 15.05
C GLU A 218 11.76 11.13 13.54
N TYR A 219 11.04 10.38 12.71
CA TYR A 219 11.13 10.47 11.25
C TYR A 219 10.88 11.90 10.75
N ILE A 220 9.81 12.54 11.20
CA ILE A 220 9.47 13.91 10.77
C ILE A 220 10.53 14.92 11.21
N GLN A 221 11.06 14.79 12.43
CA GLN A 221 12.13 15.66 12.91
C GLN A 221 13.40 15.53 12.06
N VAL A 222 13.78 14.30 11.71
CA VAL A 222 14.94 14.06 10.84
C VAL A 222 14.67 14.56 9.41
N ALA A 223 13.49 14.26 8.85
CA ALA A 223 13.09 14.74 7.53
C ALA A 223 13.07 16.28 7.45
N ALA A 224 12.61 16.96 8.51
CA ALA A 224 12.62 18.41 8.58
C ALA A 224 14.05 18.99 8.60
N LYS A 225 15.00 18.33 9.26
CA LYS A 225 16.43 18.71 9.21
C LYS A 225 17.01 18.50 7.81
N LEU A 226 16.78 17.33 7.20
CA LEU A 226 17.25 17.01 5.85
C LEU A 226 16.63 17.93 4.79
N SER A 227 15.37 18.33 4.96
CA SER A 227 14.73 19.30 4.07
C SER A 227 15.42 20.67 4.11
N LYS A 228 15.95 21.10 5.26
CA LYS A 228 16.74 22.34 5.35
C LYS A 228 18.08 22.21 4.60
N LEU A 229 18.57 20.99 4.42
CA LEU A 229 19.78 20.67 3.66
C LEU A 229 19.50 20.44 2.16
N GLY A 230 18.27 20.69 1.69
CA GLY A 230 17.89 20.52 0.27
C GLY A 230 17.66 19.07 -0.17
N VAL A 231 17.69 18.11 0.75
CA VAL A 231 17.55 16.67 0.47
C VAL A 231 16.12 16.30 0.02
N LYS A 232 15.13 17.15 0.32
CA LYS A 232 13.73 16.93 -0.08
C LYS A 232 13.54 16.76 -1.59
N VAL A 233 14.26 17.57 -2.39
CA VAL A 233 14.20 17.46 -3.86
C VAL A 233 14.78 16.13 -4.33
N ILE A 234 15.79 15.63 -3.64
CA ILE A 234 16.45 14.35 -3.93
C ILE A 234 15.51 13.19 -3.58
N GLU A 235 14.85 13.25 -2.42
CA GLU A 235 13.87 12.24 -1.98
C GLU A 235 12.66 12.18 -2.91
N GLU A 236 12.08 13.33 -3.28
CA GLU A 236 10.95 13.40 -4.22
C GLU A 236 11.31 12.77 -5.58
N LYS A 237 12.52 12.99 -6.07
CA LYS A 237 13.02 12.38 -7.31
C LYS A 237 13.20 10.87 -7.16
N ARG A 238 13.79 10.42 -6.05
CA ARG A 238 13.92 8.99 -5.72
C ARG A 238 12.56 8.30 -5.67
N ASP A 239 11.56 8.92 -5.04
CA ASP A 239 10.23 8.32 -4.93
C ASP A 239 9.50 8.22 -6.27
N GLN A 240 9.66 9.24 -7.12
CA GLN A 240 9.19 9.18 -8.51
C GLN A 240 9.83 7.99 -9.22
N CYS A 241 11.13 7.80 -9.10
CA CYS A 241 11.87 6.65 -9.65
C CYS A 241 11.33 5.30 -9.11
N LEU A 242 11.11 5.18 -7.80
CA LEU A 242 10.60 3.95 -7.18
C LEU A 242 9.16 3.62 -7.60
N LYS A 243 8.30 4.64 -7.71
CA LYS A 243 6.92 4.46 -8.19
C LYS A 243 6.91 3.96 -9.63
N ILE A 244 7.70 4.58 -10.50
CA ILE A 244 7.83 4.13 -11.89
C ILE A 244 8.35 2.69 -11.93
N LYS A 245 9.33 2.33 -11.10
CA LYS A 245 9.82 0.95 -11.00
C LYS A 245 8.72 -0.04 -10.62
N SER A 246 7.92 0.25 -9.59
CA SER A 246 6.79 -0.60 -9.20
C SER A 246 5.76 -0.77 -10.32
N ASP A 247 5.43 0.30 -11.03
CA ASP A 247 4.48 0.25 -12.14
C ASP A 247 5.04 -0.55 -13.32
N LEU A 248 6.36 -0.48 -13.58
CA LEU A 248 7.03 -1.33 -14.56
C LEU A 248 6.98 -2.83 -14.17
N ASP A 249 7.15 -3.16 -12.90
CA ASP A 249 7.08 -4.54 -12.43
C ASP A 249 5.66 -5.12 -12.57
N LYS A 250 4.61 -4.33 -12.27
CA LYS A 250 3.21 -4.73 -12.54
C LYS A 250 2.96 -4.97 -14.03
N ILE A 251 3.53 -4.14 -14.92
CA ILE A 251 3.40 -4.33 -16.36
C ILE A 251 4.07 -5.64 -16.80
N LYS A 252 5.23 -5.98 -16.23
CA LYS A 252 5.90 -7.28 -16.50
C LYS A 252 5.02 -8.46 -16.06
N GLU A 253 4.44 -8.40 -14.86
CA GLU A 253 3.53 -9.44 -14.36
C GLU A 253 2.30 -9.62 -15.27
N MET A 254 1.65 -8.52 -15.66
CA MET A 254 0.50 -8.57 -16.60
C MET A 254 0.89 -9.18 -17.95
N LYS A 255 2.12 -8.93 -18.43
CA LYS A 255 2.63 -9.52 -19.67
C LYS A 255 2.81 -11.03 -19.56
N GLU A 256 3.36 -11.52 -18.46
CA GLU A 256 3.51 -12.96 -18.23
C GLU A 256 2.16 -13.67 -18.21
N ILE A 257 1.14 -13.06 -17.58
CA ILE A 257 -0.24 -13.55 -17.60
C ILE A 257 -0.78 -13.60 -19.03
N PHE A 258 -0.57 -12.54 -19.82
CA PHE A 258 -1.06 -12.47 -21.19
C PHE A 258 -0.38 -13.49 -22.12
N MET A 259 0.91 -13.75 -21.93
CA MET A 259 1.65 -14.79 -22.66
C MET A 259 1.09 -16.19 -22.36
N LYS A 260 0.79 -16.50 -21.10
CA LYS A 260 0.15 -17.77 -20.71
C LYS A 260 -1.25 -17.97 -21.34
N ILE A 261 -2.00 -16.88 -21.54
CA ILE A 261 -3.34 -16.93 -22.18
C ILE A 261 -3.24 -17.19 -23.69
N LYS A 262 -2.17 -16.70 -24.34
CA LYS A 262 -1.97 -16.85 -25.79
C LYS A 262 -1.38 -18.20 -26.19
N ASP A 263 -0.99 -19.05 -25.25
CA ASP A 263 -0.40 -20.35 -25.57
C ASP A 263 -1.41 -21.23 -26.33
N PRO A 264 -1.15 -21.58 -27.60
CA PRO A 264 -2.11 -22.27 -28.47
C PRO A 264 -2.56 -23.64 -27.94
N GLN A 265 -1.82 -24.24 -27.02
CA GLN A 265 -2.12 -25.55 -26.46
C GLN A 265 -3.46 -25.61 -25.71
N HIS A 266 -3.93 -24.50 -25.14
CA HIS A 266 -5.27 -24.43 -24.50
C HIS A 266 -6.44 -24.20 -25.48
N GLN A 267 -6.19 -23.92 -26.76
CA GLN A 267 -7.26 -23.79 -27.77
C GLN A 267 -7.58 -25.12 -28.48
N THR A 268 -6.68 -26.10 -28.45
CA THR A 268 -6.87 -27.40 -29.11
C THR A 268 -7.90 -28.29 -28.42
N GLU A 269 -8.07 -28.19 -27.09
CA GLU A 269 -9.06 -29.01 -26.35
C GLU A 269 -10.51 -28.53 -26.50
N LYS A 270 -10.76 -27.26 -26.87
CA LYS A 270 -12.15 -26.77 -27.09
C LYS A 270 -12.70 -27.04 -28.49
N LYS A 271 -11.86 -27.40 -29.46
CA LYS A 271 -12.33 -27.76 -30.82
C LYS A 271 -12.66 -29.25 -30.97
N SER A 272 -12.15 -30.14 -30.12
CA SER A 272 -12.49 -31.57 -30.14
C SER A 272 -13.89 -31.89 -29.58
N LEU A 273 -14.49 -31.00 -28.76
CA LEU A 273 -15.84 -31.19 -28.20
C LEU A 273 -17.00 -30.70 -29.09
N LYS A 274 -16.75 -29.95 -30.18
CA LYS A 274 -17.83 -29.41 -31.04
C LYS A 274 -18.17 -30.25 -32.29
N ASN A 275 -17.43 -31.32 -32.56
CA ASN A 275 -17.72 -32.20 -33.70
C ASN A 275 -18.55 -33.46 -33.35
N GLY A 276 -19.03 -33.60 -32.11
CA GLY A 276 -19.80 -34.78 -31.65
C GLY A 276 -21.34 -34.68 -31.72
N HIS A 277 -21.93 -33.61 -32.26
CA HIS A 277 -23.39 -33.39 -32.19
C HIS A 277 -24.03 -33.09 -33.56
N LYS A 278 -23.75 -33.93 -34.55
CA LYS A 278 -24.44 -33.85 -35.86
C LYS A 278 -24.61 -35.22 -36.54
N LYS A 279 -25.05 -36.27 -35.82
CA LYS A 279 -25.52 -37.49 -36.50
C LYS A 279 -26.36 -38.42 -35.61
N SER A 280 -27.64 -38.12 -35.43
CA SER A 280 -28.67 -39.12 -35.08
C SER A 280 -30.06 -38.49 -34.94
N LYS A 281 -30.75 -38.31 -36.06
CA LYS A 281 -32.22 -38.26 -36.08
C LYS A 281 -32.72 -38.69 -37.47
N SER A 282 -32.74 -40.00 -37.67
CA SER A 282 -33.47 -40.65 -38.75
C SER A 282 -34.03 -41.98 -38.21
N ILE A 283 -35.36 -42.03 -38.14
CA ILE A 283 -36.23 -43.18 -38.47
C ILE A 283 -36.29 -44.36 -37.49
N SER A 284 -37.50 -44.58 -36.97
CA SER A 284 -38.27 -45.86 -36.85
C SER A 284 -39.35 -45.63 -35.78
N GLN A 285 -40.60 -45.33 -36.13
CA GLN A 285 -41.66 -46.23 -36.60
C GLN A 285 -41.89 -47.48 -35.73
N ASP A 286 -43.12 -47.52 -35.21
CA ASP A 286 -43.98 -48.68 -34.94
C ASP A 286 -43.61 -49.67 -33.82
N ALA A 287 -44.41 -49.63 -32.75
CA ALA A 287 -45.09 -50.83 -32.23
C ALA A 287 -46.22 -50.45 -31.28
N ALA A 288 -47.42 -50.84 -31.66
CA ALA A 288 -48.66 -50.80 -30.90
C ALA A 288 -48.69 -51.82 -29.74
N ASN A 289 -49.38 -51.49 -28.65
CA ASN A 289 -50.39 -52.29 -27.93
C ASN A 289 -50.56 -51.76 -26.50
N SER A 290 -51.73 -51.21 -26.17
CA SER A 290 -52.85 -51.94 -25.54
C SER A 290 -52.56 -52.34 -24.09
N SER A 291 -53.16 -51.64 -23.13
CA SER A 291 -54.29 -52.17 -22.34
C SER A 291 -54.53 -51.40 -21.02
N LYS A 292 -55.79 -50.98 -20.84
CA LYS A 292 -56.64 -51.08 -19.63
C LYS A 292 -56.18 -50.42 -18.31
N THR A 293 -56.92 -49.36 -17.93
CA THR A 293 -57.73 -49.15 -16.68
C THR A 293 -57.60 -50.16 -15.51
N PRO A 294 -57.96 -49.83 -14.23
CA PRO A 294 -58.81 -48.72 -13.78
C PRO A 294 -58.41 -47.98 -12.47
N LYS A 295 -59.21 -46.94 -12.20
CA LYS A 295 -59.57 -46.27 -10.95
C LYS A 295 -59.39 -47.07 -9.64
N ASN A 296 -58.90 -46.38 -8.61
CA ASN A 296 -59.67 -46.03 -7.42
C ASN A 296 -59.20 -44.68 -6.88
#